data_AF-A0A0D0C8B8-F1
#
_entry.id   AF-A0A0D0C8B8-F1
#
_cell.length_a   1.000
_cell.length_b   1.000
_cell.length_c   1.000
_cell.angle_alpha   90.00
_cell.angle_beta   90.00
_cell.angle_gamma   90.00
#
_symmetry.space_group_name_H-M   'P 1'
#
loop_
_entity.id
_entity.type
_entity.pdbx_description
1 polymer ?
#
loop_
_entity_poly.entity_id
_entity_poly.type
_entity_poly.pdbx_seq_one_letter_code
_entity_poly.pdbx_strand_id
1 'polypeptide(L)'
;MDELLKLPAMQRASGFMNQILRTYNPLMYEEYRSHQDILHAHEPHLQRNFCNSIWSSMTVNFGPQTVTDPHVDARNRPDGWCPILSGGNFNYRKGGQLVLPDLKLVIEFPPGCVIFLPSALLVHYNCPIQPGETRYSFTQYTAGGLIRWVENGFQTQDAMLSKLSVSEKKQWKESRRLRWSQGLRFFPVIP
;
A
#
# COMPACT_ATOMS: atom_id res chain seq x y z
N MET A 1 2.31 19.74 5.17
CA MET A 1 2.69 18.39 4.74
C MET A 1 4.22 18.27 4.67
N ASP A 2 4.89 19.18 3.96
CA ASP A 2 6.34 19.15 3.75
C ASP A 2 7.18 19.12 5.04
N GLU A 3 6.79 19.91 6.05
CA GLU A 3 7.48 19.90 7.35
C GLU A 3 7.37 18.54 8.06
N LEU A 4 6.25 17.83 7.91
CA LEU A 4 6.07 16.49 8.47
C LEU A 4 7.01 15.48 7.78
N LEU A 5 7.18 15.59 6.46
CA LEU A 5 8.06 14.72 5.67
C LEU A 5 9.54 14.91 6.01
N LYS A 6 9.91 16.11 6.47
CA LYS A 6 11.26 16.42 6.95
C LYS A 6 11.55 15.86 8.34
N LEU A 7 10.53 15.46 9.10
CA LEU A 7 10.74 14.92 10.45
C LEU A 7 11.56 13.63 10.39
N PRO A 8 12.66 13.51 11.17
CA PRO A 8 13.46 12.29 11.22
C PRO A 8 12.64 11.05 11.60
N ALA A 9 11.61 11.21 12.44
CA ALA A 9 10.71 10.12 12.82
C ALA A 9 9.94 9.56 11.61
N MET A 10 9.45 10.42 10.71
CA MET A 10 8.69 10.01 9.53
C MET A 10 9.59 9.36 8.49
N GLN A 11 10.78 9.92 8.26
CA GLN A 11 11.78 9.32 7.37
C GLN A 11 12.22 7.93 7.86
N ARG A 12 12.43 7.77 9.18
CA ARG A 12 12.74 6.45 9.78
C ARG A 12 11.57 5.48 9.67
N ALA A 13 10.33 5.94 9.90
CA ALA A 13 9.15 5.09 9.77
C ALA A 13 8.98 4.58 8.34
N SER A 14 9.08 5.46 7.33
CA SER A 14 9.01 5.07 5.93
C SER A 14 10.17 4.14 5.55
N GLY A 15 11.39 4.46 5.97
CA GLY A 15 12.57 3.61 5.73
C GLY A 15 12.48 2.23 6.37
N PHE A 16 11.92 2.13 7.58
CA PHE A 16 11.70 0.86 8.26
C PHE A 16 10.69 -0.01 7.51
N MET A 17 9.55 0.55 7.09
CA MET A 17 8.58 -0.17 6.25
C MET A 17 9.22 -0.64 4.94
N ASN A 18 9.99 0.24 4.29
CA ASN A 18 10.68 -0.08 3.05
C ASN A 18 11.64 -1.27 3.23
N GLN A 19 12.41 -1.28 4.32
CA GLN A 19 13.33 -2.36 4.62
C GLN A 19 12.64 -3.67 4.99
N ILE A 20 11.51 -3.63 5.73
CA ILE A 20 10.71 -4.85 5.98
C ILE A 20 10.27 -5.47 4.67
N LEU A 21 9.69 -4.69 3.75
CA LEU A 21 9.23 -5.24 2.48
C LEU A 21 10.39 -5.80 1.65
N ARG A 22 11.53 -5.11 1.62
CA ARG A 22 12.73 -5.61 0.93
C ARG A 22 13.22 -6.96 1.49
N THR A 23 13.18 -7.13 2.81
CA THR A 23 13.65 -8.35 3.47
C THR A 23 12.68 -9.51 3.27
N TYR A 24 11.38 -9.30 3.48
CA TYR A 24 10.40 -10.39 3.51
C TYR A 24 9.67 -10.63 2.18
N ASN A 25 9.68 -9.65 1.28
CA ASN A 25 9.09 -9.77 -0.06
C ASN A 25 9.94 -9.00 -1.10
N PRO A 26 11.19 -9.45 -1.35
CA PRO A 26 12.13 -8.76 -2.24
C PRO A 26 11.60 -8.64 -3.67
N LEU A 27 10.77 -9.60 -4.12
CA LEU A 27 10.18 -9.58 -5.45
C LEU A 27 9.18 -8.42 -5.61
N MET A 28 8.28 -8.24 -4.64
CA MET A 28 7.34 -7.11 -4.64
C MET A 28 8.07 -5.78 -4.47
N TYR A 29 9.07 -5.74 -3.58
CA TYR A 29 9.91 -4.56 -3.39
C TYR A 29 10.51 -4.08 -4.72
N GLU A 30 11.09 -5.02 -5.48
CA GLU A 30 11.74 -4.71 -6.74
C GLU A 30 10.75 -4.22 -7.81
N GLU A 31 9.54 -4.78 -7.85
CA GLU A 31 8.50 -4.28 -8.75
C GLU A 31 8.05 -2.86 -8.42
N TYR A 32 7.83 -2.56 -7.14
CA TYR A 32 7.48 -1.20 -6.73
C TYR A 32 8.60 -0.22 -7.01
N ARG A 33 9.85 -0.59 -6.71
CA ARG A 33 11.03 0.22 -7.00
C ARG A 33 11.16 0.51 -8.49
N SER A 34 11.09 -0.53 -9.32
CA SER A 34 11.17 -0.39 -10.79
C SER A 34 10.06 0.49 -11.34
N HIS A 35 8.82 0.31 -10.87
CA HIS A 35 7.70 1.17 -11.23
C HIS A 35 7.95 2.64 -10.85
N GLN A 36 8.44 2.91 -9.63
CA GLN A 36 8.79 4.27 -9.20
C GLN A 36 9.90 4.88 -10.06
N ASP A 37 10.92 4.11 -10.41
CA ASP A 37 12.04 4.63 -11.22
C ASP A 37 11.58 4.98 -12.63
N ILE A 38 10.77 4.13 -13.26
CA ILE A 38 10.20 4.39 -14.60
C ILE A 38 9.26 5.61 -14.57
N LEU A 39 8.39 5.71 -13.55
CA LEU A 39 7.46 6.82 -13.40
C LEU A 39 8.21 8.15 -13.27
N HIS A 40 9.21 8.22 -12.39
CA HIS A 40 9.96 9.45 -12.15
C HIS A 40 10.95 9.79 -13.27
N ALA A 41 11.43 8.81 -14.03
CA ALA A 41 12.22 9.08 -15.23
C ALA A 41 11.37 9.74 -16.33
N HIS A 42 10.11 9.32 -16.49
CA HIS A 42 9.18 9.93 -17.45
C HIS A 42 8.60 11.26 -16.96
N GLU A 43 8.26 11.34 -15.68
CA GLU A 43 7.64 12.51 -15.04
C GLU A 43 8.55 13.09 -13.95
N PRO A 44 9.67 13.74 -14.32
CA PRO A 44 10.68 14.21 -13.37
C PRO A 44 10.17 15.31 -12.42
N HIS A 45 9.02 15.91 -12.72
CA HIS A 45 8.37 16.91 -11.88
C HIS A 45 7.63 16.28 -10.67
N LEU A 46 7.35 14.97 -10.70
CA LEU A 46 6.72 14.29 -9.57
C LEU A 46 7.71 14.16 -8.41
N GLN A 47 7.18 14.35 -7.20
CA GLN A 47 7.95 14.22 -5.96
C GLN A 47 7.58 12.91 -5.25
N ARG A 48 8.60 12.18 -4.80
CA ARG A 48 8.38 11.03 -3.90
C ARG A 48 8.01 11.52 -2.50
N ASN A 49 7.17 10.77 -1.79
CA ASN A 49 6.82 11.07 -0.40
C ASN A 49 8.07 11.12 0.50
N PHE A 50 8.98 10.16 0.29
CA PHE A 50 10.29 10.10 0.93
C PHE A 50 11.31 9.63 -0.11
N CYS A 51 12.58 10.05 0.01
CA CYS A 51 13.63 9.69 -0.95
C CYS A 51 13.81 8.17 -1.13
N ASN A 52 13.52 7.40 -0.09
CA ASN A 52 13.66 5.94 -0.04
C ASN A 52 12.34 5.18 -0.12
N SER A 53 11.19 5.85 -0.27
CA SER A 53 9.92 5.14 -0.37
C SER A 53 9.70 4.58 -1.77
N ILE A 54 9.34 3.30 -1.84
CA ILE A 54 8.93 2.63 -3.08
C ILE A 54 7.42 2.76 -3.35
N TRP A 55 6.66 3.35 -2.44
CA TRP A 55 5.23 3.58 -2.61
C TRP A 55 4.96 4.98 -3.16
N SER A 56 3.99 5.07 -4.06
CA SER A 56 3.65 6.34 -4.74
C SER A 56 2.89 7.31 -3.84
N SER A 57 2.23 6.82 -2.80
CA SER A 57 1.33 7.60 -1.96
C SER A 57 1.45 7.21 -0.49
N MET A 58 1.00 8.12 0.37
CA MET A 58 0.93 7.90 1.81
C MET A 58 -0.25 8.65 2.41
N THR A 59 -0.69 8.21 3.58
CA THR A 59 -1.66 8.93 4.41
C THR A 59 -1.19 8.94 5.85
N VAL A 60 -1.32 10.10 6.51
CA VAL A 60 -1.16 10.23 7.96
C VAL A 60 -2.51 10.57 8.55
N ASN A 61 -3.01 9.71 9.44
CA ASN A 61 -4.22 9.95 10.18
C ASN A 61 -3.87 10.57 11.54
N PHE A 62 -4.15 11.87 11.68
CA PHE A 62 -3.66 12.74 12.75
C PHE A 62 -4.43 12.68 14.08
N GLY A 63 -5.33 11.71 14.28
CA GLY A 63 -5.98 11.50 15.59
C GLY A 63 -6.85 12.69 16.06
N PRO A 64 -7.02 12.88 17.38
CA PRO A 64 -6.38 12.16 18.47
C PRO A 64 -6.89 10.73 18.64
N GLN A 65 -8.06 10.36 18.12
CA GLN A 65 -8.59 8.99 18.17
C GLN A 65 -8.94 8.51 16.77
N THR A 66 -7.92 8.15 15.99
CA THR A 66 -8.13 7.66 14.62
C THR A 66 -8.86 6.32 14.63
N VAL A 67 -10.07 6.32 14.09
CA VAL A 67 -10.89 5.14 13.79
C VAL A 67 -11.30 5.14 12.33
N THR A 68 -11.56 3.94 11.81
CA THR A 68 -12.05 3.75 10.45
C THR A 68 -13.25 2.84 10.49
N ASP A 69 -14.22 3.07 9.61
CA ASP A 69 -15.27 2.10 9.35
C ASP A 69 -14.73 0.93 8.50
N PRO A 70 -15.40 -0.24 8.47
CA PRO A 70 -15.03 -1.34 7.58
C PRO A 70 -14.96 -0.90 6.12
N HIS A 71 -13.80 -1.05 5.48
CA HIS A 71 -13.59 -0.65 4.09
C HIS A 71 -12.53 -1.50 3.38
N VAL A 72 -12.43 -1.30 2.07
CA VAL A 72 -11.29 -1.71 1.24
C VAL A 72 -10.74 -0.48 0.53
N ASP A 73 -9.43 -0.45 0.31
CA ASP A 73 -8.79 0.58 -0.51
C ASP A 73 -8.88 0.19 -2.00
N ALA A 74 -10.09 0.18 -2.56
CA ALA A 74 -10.37 -0.40 -3.88
C ALA A 74 -9.54 0.19 -5.05
N ARG A 75 -8.89 1.34 -4.86
CA ARG A 75 -8.02 1.97 -5.88
C ARG A 75 -6.56 1.49 -5.81
N ASN A 76 -6.15 0.85 -4.72
CA ASN A 76 -4.79 0.35 -4.55
C ASN A 76 -4.53 -0.85 -5.46
N ARG A 77 -3.25 -1.16 -5.68
CA ARG A 77 -2.83 -2.38 -6.37
C ARG A 77 -3.39 -3.60 -5.60
N PRO A 78 -4.22 -4.47 -6.23
CA PRO A 78 -4.89 -5.57 -5.54
C PRO A 78 -3.95 -6.53 -4.80
N ASP A 79 -2.93 -7.01 -5.48
CA ASP A 79 -1.90 -7.90 -4.94
C ASP A 79 -0.82 -7.15 -4.12
N GLY A 80 -0.95 -5.83 -4.01
CA GLY A 80 0.05 -4.95 -3.42
C GLY A 80 -0.01 -4.89 -1.90
N TRP A 81 1.14 -5.01 -1.23
CA TRP A 81 1.21 -4.88 0.22
C TRP A 81 1.31 -3.40 0.63
N CYS A 82 0.38 -2.97 1.47
CA CYS A 82 0.32 -1.63 2.03
C CYS A 82 0.75 -1.68 3.50
N PRO A 83 1.88 -1.07 3.90
CA PRO A 83 2.25 -0.96 5.30
C PRO A 83 1.38 0.05 6.04
N ILE A 84 0.97 -0.30 7.25
CA ILE A 84 0.30 0.59 8.21
C ILE A 84 1.15 0.57 9.48
N LEU A 85 1.57 1.74 9.96
CA LEU A 85 2.14 1.94 11.28
C LEU A 85 1.06 2.46 12.22
N SER A 86 0.91 1.80 13.36
CA SER A 86 0.08 2.26 14.48
C SER A 86 0.92 3.17 15.38
N GLY A 87 0.40 4.34 15.75
CA GLY A 87 1.08 5.29 16.65
C GLY A 87 0.14 5.83 17.72
N GLY A 88 0.69 6.58 18.67
CA GLY A 88 -0.05 7.19 19.78
C GLY A 88 0.22 6.49 21.12
N ASN A 89 -0.61 6.79 22.10
CA ASN A 89 -0.55 6.22 23.44
C ASN A 89 -1.93 5.69 23.83
N PHE A 90 -2.11 4.38 23.69
CA PHE A 90 -3.35 3.67 24.01
C PHE A 90 -3.05 2.24 24.48
N ASN A 91 -3.95 1.68 25.28
CA ASN A 91 -3.88 0.29 25.68
C ASN A 91 -4.43 -0.61 24.56
N TYR A 92 -3.52 -1.16 23.76
CA TYR A 92 -3.84 -2.01 22.62
C TYR A 92 -4.56 -3.32 22.96
N ARG A 93 -4.62 -3.70 24.25
CA ARG A 93 -5.41 -4.83 24.74
C ARG A 93 -6.87 -4.46 25.05
N LYS A 94 -7.17 -3.15 25.14
CA LYS A 94 -8.49 -2.61 25.47
C LYS A 94 -9.15 -1.80 24.34
N GLY A 95 -8.47 -1.64 23.20
CA GLY A 95 -8.97 -0.91 22.04
C GLY A 95 -7.94 -0.83 20.93
N GLY A 96 -8.32 -0.21 19.80
CA GLY A 96 -7.41 0.04 18.67
C GLY A 96 -6.96 -1.20 17.89
N GLN A 97 -7.56 -2.38 18.14
CA GLN A 97 -7.29 -3.61 17.39
C GLN A 97 -7.56 -3.41 15.90
N LEU A 98 -6.77 -4.08 15.06
CA LEU A 98 -7.06 -4.21 13.63
C LEU A 98 -8.01 -5.39 13.44
N VAL A 99 -9.10 -5.18 12.72
CA VAL A 99 -10.07 -6.23 12.39
C VAL A 99 -10.02 -6.53 10.91
N LEU A 100 -9.96 -7.81 10.58
CA LEU A 100 -9.95 -8.36 9.21
C LEU A 100 -11.08 -9.39 9.08
N PRO A 101 -12.32 -8.96 8.80
CA PRO A 101 -13.48 -9.85 8.80
C PRO A 101 -13.39 -11.02 7.82
N ASP A 102 -12.84 -10.79 6.63
CA ASP A 102 -12.70 -11.83 5.59
C ASP A 102 -11.80 -12.99 6.05
N LEU A 103 -10.84 -12.69 6.93
CA LEU A 103 -9.95 -13.67 7.54
C LEU A 103 -10.43 -14.18 8.89
N LYS A 104 -11.54 -13.64 9.42
CA LYS A 104 -12.04 -13.88 10.78
C LYS A 104 -10.99 -13.59 11.86
N LEU A 105 -10.19 -12.55 11.66
CA LEU A 105 -9.11 -12.16 12.58
C LEU A 105 -9.41 -10.82 13.27
N VAL A 106 -9.10 -10.79 14.57
CA VAL A 106 -8.96 -9.56 15.37
C VAL A 106 -7.56 -9.56 15.93
N ILE A 107 -6.77 -8.57 15.56
CA ILE A 107 -5.33 -8.50 15.84
C ILE A 107 -5.09 -7.37 16.83
N GLU A 108 -4.53 -7.69 17.99
CA GLU A 108 -3.91 -6.69 18.86
C GLU A 108 -2.84 -5.94 18.07
N PHE A 109 -3.00 -4.61 17.91
CA PHE A 109 -2.11 -3.80 17.07
C PHE A 109 -1.48 -2.65 17.86
N PRO A 110 -0.38 -2.92 18.59
CA PRO A 110 0.25 -1.97 19.51
C PRO A 110 0.77 -0.69 18.83
N PRO A 111 0.85 0.44 19.56
CA PRO A 111 1.63 1.59 19.11
C PRO A 111 3.09 1.20 18.81
N GLY A 112 3.63 1.73 17.71
CA GLY A 112 4.98 1.44 17.22
C GLY A 112 5.08 0.22 16.31
N CYS A 113 4.02 -0.59 16.18
CA CYS A 113 4.02 -1.74 15.29
C CYS A 113 3.66 -1.35 13.85
N VAL A 114 4.16 -2.15 12.89
CA VAL A 114 3.81 -2.09 11.47
C VAL A 114 3.15 -3.41 11.07
N ILE A 115 2.09 -3.33 10.27
CA ILE A 115 1.50 -4.48 9.59
C ILE A 115 1.43 -4.21 8.08
N PHE A 116 1.63 -5.24 7.28
CA PHE A 116 1.47 -5.20 5.83
C PHE A 116 0.23 -5.99 5.47
N LEU A 117 -0.66 -5.41 4.66
CA LEU A 117 -1.85 -6.12 4.18
C LEU A 117 -2.20 -5.72 2.74
N PRO A 118 -2.86 -6.61 1.97
CA PRO A 118 -3.41 -6.28 0.66
C PRO A 118 -4.71 -5.47 0.80
N SER A 119 -4.58 -4.15 0.98
CA SER A 119 -5.71 -3.32 1.44
C SER A 119 -6.84 -3.16 0.42
N ALA A 120 -6.56 -3.43 -0.85
CA ALA A 120 -7.56 -3.48 -1.91
C ALA A 120 -8.39 -4.78 -1.92
N LEU A 121 -7.95 -5.84 -1.23
CA LEU A 121 -8.59 -7.16 -1.23
C LEU A 121 -9.29 -7.52 0.06
N LEU A 122 -8.78 -7.04 1.20
CA LEU A 122 -9.30 -7.40 2.52
C LEU A 122 -10.07 -6.24 3.12
N VAL A 123 -11.31 -6.50 3.52
CA VAL A 123 -12.05 -5.60 4.38
C VAL A 123 -11.25 -5.43 5.67
N HIS A 124 -10.98 -4.19 6.04
CA HIS A 124 -10.20 -3.89 7.23
C HIS A 124 -10.70 -2.62 7.91
N TYR A 125 -10.50 -2.56 9.22
CA TYR A 125 -10.75 -1.37 10.03
C TYR A 125 -10.06 -1.48 11.39
N ASN A 126 -10.00 -0.39 12.14
CA ASN A 126 -9.56 -0.42 13.54
C ASN A 126 -10.66 -0.08 14.53
N CYS A 127 -10.64 -0.75 15.68
CA CYS A 127 -11.56 -0.48 16.78
C CYS A 127 -11.31 0.89 17.42
N PRO A 128 -12.32 1.47 18.09
CA PRO A 128 -12.13 2.60 19.00
C PRO A 128 -11.13 2.32 20.12
N ILE A 129 -10.58 3.39 20.68
CA ILE A 129 -9.71 3.38 21.86
C ILE A 129 -10.45 3.97 23.06
N GLN A 130 -9.86 3.89 24.27
CA GLN A 130 -10.53 4.37 25.48
C GLN A 130 -10.55 5.92 25.56
N PRO A 131 -11.49 6.50 26.32
CA PRO A 131 -11.50 7.94 26.58
C PRO A 131 -10.14 8.44 27.14
N GLY A 132 -9.64 9.55 26.59
CA GLY A 132 -8.36 10.15 27.00
C GLY A 132 -7.11 9.51 26.36
N GLU A 133 -7.25 8.39 25.65
CA GLU A 133 -6.15 7.79 24.88
C GLU A 133 -5.94 8.52 23.55
N THR A 134 -4.77 8.28 22.92
CA THR A 134 -4.44 8.79 21.58
C THR A 134 -4.05 7.68 20.62
N ARG A 135 -4.49 7.79 19.36
CA ARG A 135 -4.13 6.90 18.26
C ARG A 135 -4.00 7.65 16.94
N TYR A 136 -2.88 7.42 16.29
CA TYR A 136 -2.50 7.92 14.98
C TYR A 136 -2.17 6.73 14.07
N SER A 137 -2.17 6.95 12.76
CA SER A 137 -1.58 5.96 11.86
C SER A 137 -0.88 6.60 10.68
N PHE A 138 0.12 5.90 10.16
CA PHE A 138 0.85 6.27 8.95
C PHE A 138 0.83 5.08 8.00
N THR A 139 0.31 5.26 6.79
CA THR A 139 0.23 4.22 5.77
C THR A 139 0.90 4.66 4.48
N GLN A 140 1.47 3.71 3.74
CA GLN A 140 2.00 3.92 2.40
C GLN A 140 1.35 2.92 1.43
N TYR A 141 1.10 3.35 0.20
CA TYR A 141 0.39 2.55 -0.79
C TYR A 141 0.64 3.06 -2.21
N THR A 142 0.26 2.25 -3.19
CA THR A 142 0.34 2.61 -4.61
C THR A 142 -0.97 2.27 -5.29
N ALA A 143 -1.56 3.26 -5.97
CA ALA A 143 -2.78 3.07 -6.74
C ALA A 143 -2.53 2.12 -7.92
N GLY A 144 -3.40 1.13 -8.11
CA GLY A 144 -3.31 0.20 -9.24
C GLY A 144 -3.47 0.89 -10.60
N GLY A 145 -4.17 2.03 -10.64
CA GLY A 145 -4.27 2.87 -11.83
C GLY A 145 -2.93 3.46 -12.26
N LEU A 146 -2.06 3.80 -11.31
CA LEU A 146 -0.74 4.36 -11.58
C LEU A 146 0.24 3.29 -12.09
N ILE A 147 0.12 2.05 -11.58
CA ILE A 147 0.82 0.89 -12.16
C ILE A 147 0.41 0.72 -13.62
N ARG A 148 -0.90 0.67 -13.91
CA ARG A 148 -1.41 0.51 -15.27
C ARG A 148 -1.05 1.67 -16.19
N TRP A 149 -0.97 2.89 -15.68
CA TRP A 149 -0.56 4.05 -16.47
C TRP A 149 0.84 3.84 -17.05
N VAL A 150 1.79 3.40 -16.22
CA VAL A 150 3.15 3.07 -16.66
C VAL A 150 3.15 1.84 -17.59
N GLU A 151 2.45 0.76 -17.23
CA GLU A 151 2.33 -0.44 -18.08
C GLU A 151 1.76 -0.15 -19.48
N ASN A 152 0.87 0.83 -19.59
CA ASN A 152 0.25 1.22 -20.86
C ASN A 152 1.11 2.21 -21.67
N GLY A 153 2.29 2.58 -21.18
CA GLY A 153 3.15 3.57 -21.82
C GLY A 153 2.65 5.00 -21.66
N PHE A 154 2.26 5.38 -20.44
CA PHE A 154 1.86 6.74 -20.07
C PHE A 154 0.64 7.26 -20.85
N GLN A 155 -0.35 6.41 -21.00
CA GLN A 155 -1.63 6.73 -21.66
C GLN A 155 -2.77 5.92 -21.05
N THR A 156 -4.01 6.32 -21.35
CA THR A 156 -5.19 5.58 -20.90
C THR A 156 -5.22 4.19 -21.52
N GLN A 157 -5.85 3.24 -20.83
CA GLN A 157 -5.98 1.87 -21.36
C GLN A 157 -6.69 1.86 -22.72
N ASP A 158 -7.72 2.69 -22.88
CA ASP A 158 -8.49 2.78 -24.13
C ASP A 158 -7.63 3.34 -25.27
N ALA A 159 -6.81 4.36 -25.00
CA ALA A 159 -5.89 4.93 -25.99
C ALA A 159 -4.78 3.94 -26.39
N MET A 160 -4.30 3.14 -25.44
CA MET A 160 -3.33 2.06 -25.74
C MET A 160 -4.00 0.98 -26.59
N LEU A 161 -5.17 0.49 -26.16
CA LEU A 161 -5.89 -0.59 -26.84
C LEU A 161 -6.35 -0.19 -28.25
N SER A 162 -6.68 1.07 -28.51
CA SER A 162 -7.09 1.50 -29.85
C SER A 162 -5.97 1.37 -30.89
N LYS A 163 -4.70 1.41 -30.46
CA LYS A 163 -3.49 1.30 -31.30
C LYS A 163 -3.07 -0.15 -31.57
N LEU A 164 -3.58 -1.11 -30.80
CA LEU A 164 -3.21 -2.52 -30.92
C LEU A 164 -3.94 -3.24 -32.07
N SER A 165 -3.21 -4.10 -32.78
CA SER A 165 -3.75 -5.09 -33.70
C SER A 165 -4.64 -6.13 -32.99
N VAL A 166 -5.36 -6.93 -33.77
CA VAL A 166 -6.24 -8.00 -33.22
C VAL A 166 -5.45 -9.04 -32.43
N SER A 167 -4.26 -9.42 -32.92
CA SER A 167 -3.38 -10.39 -32.23
C SER A 167 -2.83 -9.81 -30.93
N GLU A 168 -2.38 -8.55 -30.92
CA GLU A 168 -1.91 -7.87 -29.71
C GLU A 168 -3.01 -7.69 -28.67
N LYS A 169 -4.24 -7.35 -29.08
CA LYS A 169 -5.41 -7.33 -28.18
C LYS A 169 -5.69 -8.69 -27.57
N LYS A 170 -5.53 -9.77 -28.34
CA LYS A 170 -5.69 -11.14 -27.83
C LYS A 170 -4.62 -11.47 -26.78
N GLN A 171 -3.36 -11.11 -27.04
CA GLN A 171 -2.26 -11.29 -26.08
C GLN A 171 -2.48 -10.46 -24.81
N TRP A 172 -2.91 -9.21 -24.93
CA TRP A 172 -3.23 -8.35 -23.79
C TRP A 172 -4.36 -8.92 -22.93
N LYS A 173 -5.41 -9.47 -23.56
CA LYS A 173 -6.50 -10.15 -22.82
C LYS A 173 -5.98 -11.40 -22.09
N GLU A 174 -5.07 -12.16 -22.70
CA GLU A 174 -4.50 -13.34 -22.07
C GLU A 174 -3.61 -12.97 -20.87
N SER A 175 -2.73 -11.97 -21.02
CA SER A 175 -1.88 -11.51 -19.91
C SER A 175 -2.71 -11.04 -18.71
N ARG A 176 -3.86 -10.40 -18.95
CA ARG A 176 -4.82 -10.03 -17.91
C ARG A 176 -5.36 -11.21 -17.11
N ARG A 177 -5.61 -12.37 -17.75
CA ARG A 177 -6.08 -13.58 -17.06
C ARG A 177 -5.01 -14.14 -16.11
N LEU A 178 -3.74 -13.95 -16.48
CA LEU A 178 -2.59 -14.41 -15.69
C LEU A 178 -2.24 -13.47 -14.53
N ARG A 179 -2.71 -12.21 -14.52
CA ARG A 179 -2.35 -11.24 -13.47
C ARG A 179 -2.67 -11.73 -12.06
N TRP A 180 -3.80 -12.42 -11.88
CA TRP A 180 -4.17 -12.94 -10.57
C TRP A 180 -3.19 -14.01 -10.09
N SER A 181 -2.91 -15.02 -10.92
CA SER A 181 -1.98 -16.09 -10.57
C SER A 181 -0.54 -15.58 -10.42
N GLN A 182 -0.15 -14.57 -11.20
CA GLN A 182 1.12 -13.86 -11.01
C GLN A 182 1.15 -13.11 -9.68
N GLY A 183 0.08 -12.41 -9.30
CA GLY A 183 -0.01 -11.70 -8.02
C GLY A 183 0.11 -12.62 -6.79
N LEU A 184 -0.39 -13.86 -6.89
CA LEU A 184 -0.26 -14.84 -5.80
C LEU A 184 1.19 -15.14 -5.42
N ARG A 185 2.15 -14.95 -6.34
CA ARG A 185 3.58 -15.17 -6.07
C ARG A 185 4.17 -14.24 -5.00
N PHE A 186 3.48 -13.12 -4.70
CA PHE A 186 3.90 -12.19 -3.66
C PHE A 186 3.45 -12.59 -2.27
N PHE A 187 2.56 -13.59 -2.15
CA PHE A 187 2.07 -14.03 -0.85
C PHE A 187 2.85 -15.27 -0.40
N PRO A 188 3.20 -15.37 0.89
CA PRO A 188 3.85 -16.55 1.42
C PRO A 188 2.92 -17.76 1.27
N VAL A 189 3.48 -18.88 0.84
CA VAL A 189 2.80 -20.18 0.92
C VAL A 189 3.11 -20.76 2.28
N ILE A 190 2.09 -20.88 3.14
CA ILE A 190 2.24 -21.57 4.42
C ILE A 190 2.13 -23.07 4.11
N PRO A 191 3.17 -23.87 4.43
CA PRO A 191 3.16 -25.32 4.20
C PRO A 191 2.12 -26.06 5.05
#